data_AF-A0A2E9PTS7-F1
#
_entry.id   AF-A0A2E9PTS7-F1
#
_cell.length_a   1.000
_cell.length_b   1.000
_cell.length_c   1.000
_cell.angle_alpha   90.00
_cell.angle_beta   90.00
_cell.angle_gamma   90.00
#
_symmetry.space_group_name_H-M   'P 1'
#
loop_
_entity.id
_entity.type
_entity.pdbx_description
1 polymer ?
#
loop_
_entity_poly.entity_id
_entity_poly.type
_entity_poly.pdbx_seq_one_letter_code
_entity_poly.pdbx_strand_id
1 'polypeptide(L)'
;MKRPGRTLRPARDYLYERIAGTADCDFLFLGHTHLPYQKQVGDTLIVNTGSVGKPKDGDPRAGYVLLTLAKGGAQVEFWRVDYDVAARTVRMSGLPHDFAIQLETGGQTPVPA
;
A
#
# COMPACT_ATOMS: atom_id res chain seq x y z
N MET A 1 4.01 -33.76 30.81
CA MET A 1 4.13 -32.29 30.94
C MET A 1 3.44 -31.64 29.73
N LYS A 2 2.24 -31.09 29.90
CA LYS A 2 1.51 -30.39 28.82
C LYS A 2 2.08 -28.98 28.69
N ARG A 3 2.56 -28.59 27.50
CA ARG A 3 3.03 -27.21 27.24
C ARG A 3 1.82 -26.26 27.38
N PRO A 4 1.93 -25.15 28.14
CA PRO A 4 0.80 -24.24 28.31
C PRO A 4 0.44 -23.56 26.99
N GLY A 5 -0.85 -23.24 26.85
CA GLY A 5 -1.52 -22.86 25.62
C GLY A 5 -0.78 -21.80 24.80
N ARG A 6 -0.33 -22.19 23.61
CA ARG A 6 0.11 -21.26 22.58
C ARG A 6 -1.15 -20.66 21.96
N THR A 7 -1.55 -19.47 22.42
CA THR A 7 -2.54 -18.67 21.70
C THR A 7 -2.02 -18.51 20.27
N LEU A 8 -2.72 -19.08 19.30
CA LEU A 8 -2.39 -18.93 17.88
C LEU A 8 -2.65 -17.48 17.51
N ARG A 9 -1.58 -16.67 17.51
CA ARG A 9 -1.64 -15.30 16.96
C ARG A 9 -1.98 -15.40 15.46
N PRO A 10 -2.81 -14.50 14.91
CA PRO A 10 -3.13 -14.50 13.49
C PRO A 10 -1.85 -14.54 12.65
N ALA A 11 -1.80 -15.40 11.62
CA ALA A 11 -0.59 -15.63 10.84
C ALA A 11 0.00 -14.35 10.22
N ARG A 12 -0.83 -13.34 9.93
CA ARG A 12 -0.41 -12.04 9.40
C ARG A 12 0.37 -11.21 10.41
N ASP A 13 -0.01 -11.21 11.68
CA ASP A 13 0.68 -10.39 12.69
C ASP A 13 2.08 -10.95 12.97
N TYR A 14 2.22 -12.29 12.96
CA TYR A 14 3.53 -12.94 13.05
C TYR A 14 4.47 -12.59 11.89
N LEU A 15 3.94 -12.45 10.67
CA LEU A 15 4.75 -12.05 9.51
C LEU A 15 5.28 -10.62 9.68
N TYR A 16 4.42 -9.67 10.07
CA TYR A 16 4.85 -8.30 10.26
C TYR A 16 5.85 -8.15 11.40
N GLU A 17 5.66 -8.87 12.52
CA GLU A 17 6.64 -8.94 13.61
C GLU A 17 8.00 -9.46 13.14
N ARG A 18 8.01 -10.53 12.33
CA ARG A 18 9.26 -11.07 11.77
C ARG A 18 9.95 -10.08 10.85
N ILE A 19 9.20 -9.42 9.98
CA ILE A 19 9.75 -8.43 9.05
C ILE A 19 10.33 -7.25 9.83
N ALA A 20 9.57 -6.68 10.76
CA ALA A 20 10.02 -5.57 11.60
C ALA A 20 11.28 -5.94 12.39
N GLY A 21 11.27 -7.08 13.08
CA GLY A 21 12.41 -7.55 13.86
C GLY A 21 13.65 -7.92 13.03
N THR A 22 13.49 -8.23 11.74
CA THR A 22 14.63 -8.48 10.84
C THR A 22 15.18 -7.18 10.24
N ALA A 23 14.30 -6.21 9.97
CA ALA A 23 14.66 -4.94 9.35
C ALA A 23 15.39 -4.00 10.32
N ASP A 24 15.09 -4.08 11.61
CA ASP A 24 15.73 -3.29 12.68
C ASP A 24 15.77 -1.79 12.37
N CYS A 25 14.58 -1.19 12.23
CA CYS A 25 14.42 0.21 11.83
C CYS A 25 13.17 0.85 12.46
N ASP A 26 13.16 2.18 12.55
CA ASP A 26 12.00 2.93 13.05
C ASP A 26 10.87 3.01 12.01
N PHE A 27 11.22 3.09 10.73
CA PHE A 27 10.26 3.22 9.61
C PHE A 27 10.60 2.23 8.50
N LEU A 28 9.64 1.40 8.12
CA LEU A 28 9.76 0.46 7.01
C LEU A 28 8.77 0.81 5.90
N PHE A 29 9.28 1.35 4.79
CA PHE A 29 8.48 1.67 3.61
C PHE A 29 8.45 0.51 2.60
N LEU A 30 7.25 0.14 2.17
CA LEU A 30 6.96 -0.98 1.29
C LEU A 30 6.15 -0.50 0.07
N GLY A 31 6.20 -1.28 -1.00
CA GLY A 31 5.37 -1.09 -2.19
C GLY A 31 4.79 -2.42 -2.66
N HIS A 32 4.97 -2.72 -3.96
CA HIS A 32 4.64 -4.00 -4.62
C HIS A 32 3.15 -4.36 -4.72
N THR A 33 2.37 -4.24 -3.65
CA THR A 33 0.94 -4.59 -3.62
C THR A 33 0.05 -3.51 -4.22
N HIS A 34 0.53 -2.26 -4.22
CA HIS A 34 -0.19 -1.06 -4.65
C HIS A 34 -1.36 -0.66 -3.74
N LEU A 35 -1.40 -1.20 -2.51
CA LEU A 35 -2.44 -0.91 -1.52
C LEU A 35 -1.82 -0.07 -0.39
N PRO A 36 -2.21 1.21 -0.25
CA PRO A 36 -1.68 2.05 0.80
C PRO A 36 -2.19 1.59 2.17
N TYR A 37 -1.28 1.52 3.14
CA TYR A 37 -1.63 1.31 4.54
C TYR A 37 -0.47 1.71 5.44
N GLN A 38 -0.76 1.89 6.73
CA GLN A 38 0.25 1.93 7.77
C GLN A 38 -0.11 1.01 8.94
N LYS A 39 0.90 0.47 9.61
CA LYS A 39 0.74 -0.42 10.77
C LYS A 39 1.94 -0.24 11.70
N GLN A 40 1.68 0.05 12.97
CA GLN A 40 2.70 0.02 14.02
C GLN A 40 2.96 -1.43 14.47
N VAL A 41 4.23 -1.83 14.57
CA VAL A 41 4.66 -3.16 14.99
C VAL A 41 5.88 -3.03 15.92
N GLY A 42 5.66 -3.18 17.22
CA GLY A 42 6.68 -2.79 18.20
C GLY A 42 7.04 -1.31 18.01
N ASP A 43 8.32 -1.02 17.88
CA ASP A 43 8.83 0.34 17.65
C ASP A 43 8.89 0.72 16.16
N THR A 44 8.66 -0.23 15.24
CA THR A 44 8.70 0.02 13.80
C THR A 44 7.33 0.42 13.24
N LEU A 45 7.26 1.56 12.56
CA LEU A 45 6.12 1.95 11.72
C LEU A 45 6.30 1.39 10.31
N ILE A 46 5.45 0.43 9.93
CA ILE A 46 5.42 -0.14 8.57
C ILE A 46 4.43 0.64 7.72
N VAL A 47 4.87 1.14 6.56
CA VAL A 47 4.07 1.95 5.63
C VAL A 47 4.13 1.33 4.24
N ASN A 48 3.01 0.93 3.67
CA ASN A 48 2.93 0.68 2.23
C ASN A 48 2.51 1.96 1.53
N THR A 49 3.32 2.46 0.60
CA THR A 49 3.11 3.77 -0.02
C THR A 49 1.99 3.79 -1.06
N GLY A 50 1.42 2.63 -1.39
CA GLY A 50 0.48 2.50 -2.50
C GLY A 50 1.18 2.48 -3.85
N SER A 51 0.61 3.14 -4.85
CA SER A 51 1.18 3.19 -6.20
C SER A 51 0.87 4.52 -6.88
N VAL A 52 1.88 5.09 -7.52
CA VAL A 52 1.75 6.28 -8.36
C VAL A 52 1.05 5.93 -9.67
N GLY A 53 1.48 4.85 -10.34
CA GLY A 53 1.09 4.57 -11.72
C GLY A 53 0.01 3.50 -11.89
N LYS A 54 -0.33 2.74 -10.85
CA LYS A 54 -1.36 1.68 -10.93
C LYS A 54 -1.99 1.41 -9.56
N PRO A 55 -2.73 2.37 -8.97
CA PRO A 55 -3.41 2.15 -7.69
C PRO A 55 -4.37 0.95 -7.76
N LYS A 56 -4.59 0.29 -6.62
CA LYS A 56 -5.45 -0.91 -6.50
C LYS A 56 -6.51 -0.83 -5.40
N ASP A 57 -6.68 0.35 -4.82
CA ASP A 57 -7.51 0.59 -3.66
C ASP A 57 -8.81 1.34 -3.97
N GLY A 58 -9.17 1.44 -5.25
CA GLY A 58 -10.40 2.09 -5.70
C GLY A 58 -10.31 3.61 -5.90
N ASP A 59 -9.18 4.22 -5.56
CA ASP A 59 -8.90 5.63 -5.89
C ASP A 59 -7.96 5.68 -7.11
N PRO A 60 -8.42 6.15 -8.28
CA PRO A 60 -7.62 6.15 -9.51
C PRO A 60 -6.47 7.17 -9.47
N ARG A 61 -6.48 8.12 -8.53
CA ARG A 61 -5.45 9.15 -8.40
C ARG A 61 -4.11 8.56 -7.99
N ALA A 62 -3.04 9.18 -8.45
CA ALA A 62 -1.67 8.75 -8.16
C ALA A 62 -1.43 8.86 -6.65
N GLY A 63 -1.04 7.76 -6.00
CA GLY A 63 -0.81 7.69 -4.56
C GLY A 63 0.66 7.70 -4.20
N TYR A 64 1.05 8.53 -3.25
CA TYR A 64 2.37 8.53 -2.63
C TYR A 64 2.29 8.90 -1.15
N VAL A 65 3.42 8.80 -0.45
CA VAL A 65 3.53 9.17 0.97
C VAL A 65 4.48 10.35 1.13
N LEU A 66 4.08 11.31 1.96
CA LEU A 66 4.96 12.36 2.48
C LEU A 66 5.37 11.98 3.91
N LEU A 67 6.67 11.80 4.12
CA LEU A 67 7.27 11.63 5.44
C LEU A 67 7.88 12.97 5.87
N THR A 68 7.38 13.52 6.97
CA THR A 68 7.94 14.72 7.59
C THR A 68 8.72 14.31 8.83
N LEU A 69 10.01 14.65 8.88
CA LEU A 69 10.88 14.42 10.03
C LEU A 69 11.13 15.75 10.75
N ALA A 70 10.76 15.83 12.03
CA ALA A 70 10.95 17.03 12.84
C ALA A 70 11.49 16.66 14.24
N LYS A 71 11.96 17.67 15.00
CA LYS A 71 12.44 17.47 16.38
C LYS A 71 11.42 16.82 17.32
N GLY A 72 10.12 16.89 17.00
CA GLY A 72 9.02 16.29 17.77
C GLY A 72 8.57 14.91 17.32
N GLY A 73 9.21 14.32 16.30
CA GLY A 73 8.85 13.00 15.77
C GLY A 73 8.69 13.01 14.26
N ALA A 74 8.12 11.91 13.74
CA ALA A 74 7.83 11.73 12.33
C ALA A 74 6.33 11.71 12.08
N GLN A 75 5.91 12.27 10.94
CA GLN A 75 4.54 12.23 10.46
C GLN A 75 4.49 11.63 9.06
N VAL A 76 3.56 10.70 8.86
CA VAL A 76 3.32 10.01 7.59
C VAL A 76 1.95 10.43 7.07
N GLU A 77 1.90 10.95 5.84
CA GLU A 77 0.68 11.39 5.18
C GLU A 77 0.53 10.73 3.81
N PHE A 78 -0.68 10.26 3.51
CA PHE A 78 -1.01 9.68 2.20
C PHE A 78 -1.57 10.77 1.29
N TRP A 79 -0.87 11.02 0.19
CA TRP A 79 -1.22 12.06 -0.77
C TRP A 79 -1.76 11.46 -2.06
N ARG A 80 -2.66 12.23 -2.70
CA ARG A 80 -3.28 11.90 -3.97
C ARG A 80 -3.16 13.04 -4.96
N VAL A 81 -2.86 12.69 -6.21
CA VAL A 81 -2.71 13.64 -7.30
C VAL A 81 -3.57 13.20 -8.48
N ASP A 82 -4.41 14.11 -8.96
CA ASP A 82 -5.22 13.90 -10.16
C ASP A 82 -4.32 13.82 -11.41
N TYR A 83 -4.64 12.88 -12.28
CA TYR A 83 -4.04 12.76 -13.62
C TYR A 83 -5.03 12.03 -14.53
N ASP A 84 -5.08 12.38 -15.81
CA ASP A 84 -6.01 11.79 -16.80
C ASP A 84 -5.32 11.13 -18.00
N VAL A 85 -4.02 11.38 -18.16
CA VAL A 85 -3.29 11.04 -19.39
C VAL A 85 -3.06 9.54 -19.58
N ALA A 86 -2.92 8.76 -18.50
CA ALA A 86 -2.46 7.38 -18.63
C ALA A 86 -3.53 6.44 -19.21
N ALA A 87 -4.75 6.47 -18.65
CA ALA A 87 -5.85 5.64 -19.15
C ALA A 87 -6.17 5.95 -20.62
N ARG A 88 -6.19 7.25 -20.98
CA ARG A 88 -6.37 7.71 -22.36
C ARG A 88 -5.27 7.18 -23.28
N THR A 89 -4.01 7.26 -22.85
CA THR A 89 -2.88 6.76 -23.63
C THR A 89 -2.97 5.26 -23.85
N VAL A 90 -3.36 4.49 -22.82
CA VAL A 90 -3.59 3.05 -22.94
C VAL A 90 -4.72 2.74 -23.94
N ARG A 91 -5.84 3.49 -23.91
CA ARG A 91 -6.95 3.31 -24.87
C ARG A 91 -6.56 3.59 -26.32
N MET A 92 -5.65 4.53 -26.55
CA MET A 92 -5.14 4.87 -27.88
C MET A 92 -3.95 3.99 -28.31
N SER A 93 -3.49 3.11 -27.43
CA SER A 93 -2.40 2.19 -27.71
C SER A 93 -2.91 0.82 -28.20
N GLY A 94 -2.00 -0.06 -28.61
CA GLY A 94 -2.31 -1.46 -28.89
C GLY A 94 -2.40 -2.36 -27.65
N LEU A 95 -2.42 -1.79 -26.43
CA LEU A 95 -2.50 -2.56 -25.19
C LEU A 95 -3.94 -3.01 -24.87
N PRO A 96 -4.12 -4.10 -24.10
CA PRO A 96 -5.43 -4.53 -23.63
C PRO A 96 -6.19 -3.41 -22.92
N HIS A 97 -7.47 -3.24 -23.27
CA HIS A 97 -8.33 -2.20 -22.68
C HIS A 97 -8.53 -2.36 -21.18
N ASP A 98 -8.38 -3.56 -20.62
CA ASP A 98 -8.44 -3.82 -19.18
C ASP A 98 -7.41 -3.00 -18.40
N PHE A 99 -6.27 -2.66 -18.98
CA PHE A 99 -5.29 -1.80 -18.32
C PHE A 99 -5.80 -0.36 -18.18
N ALA A 100 -6.57 0.15 -19.15
CA ALA A 100 -7.20 1.46 -19.03
C ALA A 100 -8.30 1.43 -17.96
N ILE A 101 -9.13 0.37 -17.94
CA ILE A 101 -10.17 0.19 -16.93
C ILE A 101 -9.54 0.17 -15.53
N GLN A 102 -8.46 -0.59 -15.33
CA GLN A 102 -7.75 -0.63 -14.05
C GLN A 102 -7.23 0.74 -13.59
N LEU A 103 -6.78 1.59 -14.52
CA LEU A 103 -6.32 2.95 -14.19
C LEU A 103 -7.50 3.86 -13.83
N GLU A 104 -8.63 3.72 -14.52
CA GLU A 104 -9.84 4.52 -14.31
C GLU A 104 -10.57 4.17 -13.00
N THR A 105 -10.48 2.91 -12.56
CA THR A 105 -11.21 2.40 -11.39
C THR A 105 -10.34 2.25 -10.15
N GLY A 106 -9.05 2.60 -10.22
CA GLY A 106 -8.10 2.30 -9.14
C GLY A 106 -8.02 0.80 -8.86
N GLY A 107 -8.03 -0.02 -9.91
CA GLY A 107 -7.86 -1.48 -9.85
C GLY A 107 -9.10 -2.26 -9.41
N GLN A 108 -10.25 -1.61 -9.24
CA GLN A 108 -11.52 -2.30 -8.96
C GLN A 108 -12.16 -2.80 -10.27
N THR A 109 -12.72 -4.01 -10.24
CA THR A 109 -13.54 -4.49 -11.36
C THR A 109 -14.86 -3.71 -11.34
N PRO A 110 -15.27 -3.05 -12.44
CA PRO A 110 -16.60 -2.47 -12.52
C PRO A 110 -17.64 -3.57 -12.26
N VAL A 111 -18.48 -3.39 -11.25
CA VAL A 111 -19.64 -4.25 -11.05
C VAL A 111 -20.63 -3.90 -12.16
N PRO A 112 -21.08 -4.87 -12.99
CA PRO A 112 -22.13 -4.60 -13.97
C PRO A 112 -23.37 -4.07 -13.25
N ALA A 113 -24.00 -3.05 -13.83
CA ALA A 113 -25.26 -2.47 -13.35
C ALA A 113 -26.41 -3.49 -13.38
#